data_AF-A0AAW3H760-F1
#
_entry.id   AF-A0AAW3H760-F1
#
_cell.length_a   1.000
_cell.length_b   1.000
_cell.length_c   1.000
_cell.angle_alpha   90.00
_cell.angle_beta   90.00
_cell.angle_gamma   90.00
#
_symmetry.space_group_name_H-M   'P 1'
#
loop_
_entity.id
_entity.type
_entity.pdbx_description
1 polymer ?
#
loop_
_entity_poly.entity_id
_entity_poly.type
_entity_poly.pdbx_seq_one_letter_code
_entity_poly.pdbx_strand_id
1 'polypeptide(L)'
;MEKEKYQFEYYAGSKFYFTNLMFILVMFGFGIVAFISIYMDIDKGIEHDLSHSTLMIIFLAAIFGGIILYLIKNIFKEKESKLPILAGTKDEFVFRIDDEQIRIPWKDIQRISYKKRSEYSSEGHRSVKHYICPYTQAGPDYEILIDKLDEDQYDIYDVLNKYHPEILLSGFFD
;
A
#
# COMPACT_ATOMS: atom_id res chain seq x y z
N MET A 1 12.87 0.56 -26.05
CA MET A 1 12.96 0.09 -24.65
C MET A 1 14.41 0.27 -24.25
N GLU A 2 14.74 1.35 -23.55
CA GLU A 2 16.13 1.66 -23.19
C GLU A 2 16.60 0.63 -22.14
N LYS A 3 17.58 -0.18 -22.53
CA LYS A 3 18.34 -1.00 -21.59
C LYS A 3 19.17 -0.04 -20.72
N GLU A 4 19.20 -0.26 -19.40
CA GLU A 4 20.10 0.37 -18.41
C GLU A 4 19.66 1.68 -17.70
N LYS A 5 18.38 1.86 -17.34
CA LYS A 5 18.02 3.02 -16.48
C LYS A 5 18.23 2.77 -14.98
N TYR A 6 17.93 1.56 -14.50
CA TYR A 6 17.95 1.22 -13.08
C TYR A 6 18.88 0.03 -12.80
N GLN A 7 19.71 0.14 -11.77
CA GLN A 7 20.51 -0.96 -11.21
C GLN A 7 19.64 -1.93 -10.41
N PHE A 8 18.60 -1.41 -9.77
CA PHE A 8 17.53 -2.19 -9.14
C PHE A 8 16.23 -1.39 -9.19
N GLU A 9 15.10 -2.10 -9.23
CA GLU A 9 13.76 -1.51 -9.26
C GLU A 9 12.74 -2.41 -8.58
N TYR A 10 11.85 -1.80 -7.80
CA TYR A 10 10.82 -2.46 -7.03
C TYR A 10 9.47 -1.85 -7.36
N TYR A 11 8.53 -2.70 -7.75
CA TYR A 11 7.16 -2.35 -8.09
C TYR A 11 6.19 -2.94 -7.07
N ALA A 12 4.91 -2.58 -7.18
CA ALA A 12 3.87 -3.21 -6.38
C ALA A 12 3.88 -4.73 -6.61
N GLY A 13 3.94 -5.47 -5.50
CA GLY A 13 4.07 -6.92 -5.49
C GLY A 13 2.76 -7.68 -5.67
N SER A 14 2.86 -8.98 -5.92
CA SER A 14 1.70 -9.88 -6.00
C SER A 14 0.86 -9.84 -4.73
N LYS A 15 1.51 -9.74 -3.57
CA LYS A 15 0.86 -9.62 -2.26
C LYS A 15 -0.06 -8.39 -2.16
N PHE A 16 0.33 -7.24 -2.70
CA PHE A 16 -0.52 -6.04 -2.74
C PHE A 16 -1.79 -6.30 -3.55
N TYR A 17 -1.65 -6.83 -4.77
CA TYR A 17 -2.81 -7.09 -5.63
C TYR A 17 -3.74 -8.14 -5.03
N PHE A 18 -3.18 -9.25 -4.52
CA PHE A 18 -3.93 -10.31 -3.90
C PHE A 18 -4.69 -9.82 -2.67
N THR A 19 -4.04 -9.06 -1.80
CA THR A 19 -4.66 -8.50 -0.59
C THR A 19 -5.83 -7.60 -0.93
N ASN A 20 -5.65 -6.64 -1.85
CA ASN A 20 -6.75 -5.75 -2.26
C ASN A 20 -7.88 -6.51 -2.96
N LEU A 21 -7.57 -7.52 -3.78
CA LEU A 21 -8.58 -8.38 -4.41
C LEU A 21 -9.38 -9.16 -3.36
N MET A 22 -8.71 -9.74 -2.36
CA MET A 22 -9.37 -10.45 -1.26
C MET A 22 -10.28 -9.51 -0.47
N PHE A 23 -9.84 -8.28 -0.18
CA PHE A 23 -10.70 -7.27 0.46
C PHE A 23 -11.94 -6.98 -0.38
N ILE A 24 -11.80 -6.79 -1.70
CA ILE A 24 -12.93 -6.57 -2.60
C ILE A 24 -13.91 -7.76 -2.55
N LEU A 25 -13.40 -9.00 -2.62
CA LEU A 25 -14.23 -10.21 -2.57
C LEU A 25 -15.00 -10.35 -1.25
N VAL A 26 -14.33 -10.09 -0.12
CA VAL A 26 -14.96 -10.12 1.21
C VAL A 26 -16.07 -9.07 1.30
N MET A 27 -15.80 -7.84 0.84
CA MET A 27 -16.79 -6.75 0.86
C MET A 27 -18.00 -7.06 -0.04
N PHE A 28 -17.77 -7.66 -1.22
CA PHE A 28 -18.85 -8.16 -2.08
C PHE A 28 -19.68 -9.25 -1.38
N GLY A 29 -19.03 -10.21 -0.72
CA GLY A 29 -19.70 -11.26 0.04
C GLY A 29 -20.60 -10.71 1.14
N PHE A 30 -20.10 -9.75 1.94
CA PHE A 30 -20.90 -9.06 2.96
C PHE A 30 -22.11 -8.34 2.36
N GLY A 31 -21.93 -7.64 1.23
CA GLY A 31 -23.02 -6.98 0.53
C GLY A 31 -24.13 -7.93 0.10
N ILE A 32 -23.77 -9.11 -0.45
CA ILE A 32 -24.73 -10.14 -0.86
C ILE A 32 -25.48 -10.70 0.35
N VAL A 33 -24.79 -11.03 1.44
CA VAL A 33 -25.43 -11.56 2.66
C VAL A 33 -26.40 -10.54 3.25
N ALA A 34 -26.01 -9.27 3.34
CA ALA A 34 -26.89 -8.20 3.83
C ALA A 34 -28.15 -8.07 2.96
N PHE A 35 -28.00 -8.11 1.63
CA PHE A 35 -29.12 -8.05 0.69
C PHE A 35 -30.09 -9.24 0.84
N ILE A 36 -29.58 -10.47 0.93
CA ILE A 36 -30.40 -11.68 1.09
C ILE A 36 -31.16 -11.65 2.41
N SER A 37 -30.51 -11.28 3.52
CA SER A 37 -31.14 -11.22 4.84
C SER A 37 -32.37 -10.29 4.82
N ILE A 38 -32.24 -9.14 4.17
CA ILE A 38 -33.35 -8.17 4.08
C ILE A 38 -34.45 -8.67 3.15
N TYR A 39 -34.09 -9.24 2.00
CA TYR A 39 -35.06 -9.85 1.10
C TYR A 39 -35.90 -10.92 1.80
N MET A 40 -35.27 -11.78 2.60
CA MET A 40 -35.95 -12.82 3.38
C MET A 40 -36.84 -12.24 4.49
N ASP A 41 -36.46 -11.14 5.13
CA ASP A 41 -37.28 -10.50 6.16
C ASP A 41 -38.53 -9.83 5.57
N ILE A 42 -38.42 -9.25 4.36
CA ILE A 42 -39.56 -8.72 3.60
C ILE A 42 -40.55 -9.85 3.23
N ASP A 43 -40.05 -10.99 2.75
CA ASP A 43 -40.87 -12.15 2.34
C ASP A 43 -41.58 -12.82 3.54
N LYS A 44 -41.01 -12.72 4.75
CA LYS A 44 -41.60 -13.27 5.99
C LYS A 44 -42.70 -12.41 6.62
N GLY A 45 -43.05 -11.27 6.02
CA GLY A 45 -44.16 -10.43 6.49
C GLY A 45 -43.92 -9.78 7.85
N ILE A 46 -42.66 -9.61 8.27
CA ILE A 46 -42.31 -8.87 9.48
C ILE A 46 -42.50 -7.38 9.16
N GLU A 47 -43.45 -6.71 9.82
CA GLU A 47 -43.67 -5.26 9.73
C GLU A 47 -42.45 -4.52 10.30
N HIS A 48 -41.42 -4.38 9.49
CA HIS A 48 -40.40 -3.37 9.66
C HIS A 48 -40.83 -2.13 8.89
N ASP A 49 -40.62 -0.96 9.50
CA ASP A 49 -40.82 0.34 8.86
C ASP A 49 -39.85 0.42 7.68
N LEU A 50 -40.33 -0.04 6.51
CA LEU A 50 -39.53 -0.37 5.31
C LEU A 50 -38.63 0.80 4.90
N SER A 51 -39.08 2.02 5.21
CA SER A 51 -38.37 3.29 5.07
C SER A 51 -36.99 3.30 5.74
N HIS A 52 -36.89 2.92 7.01
CA HIS A 52 -35.64 3.07 7.77
C HIS A 52 -34.60 2.00 7.42
N SER A 53 -35.05 0.75 7.26
CA SER A 53 -34.19 -0.37 6.84
C SER A 53 -33.68 -0.16 5.41
N THR A 54 -34.53 0.28 4.49
CA THR A 54 -34.13 0.57 3.10
C THR A 54 -33.11 1.71 3.03
N LEU A 55 -33.28 2.76 3.83
CA LEU A 55 -32.35 3.88 3.87
C LEU A 55 -30.98 3.47 4.45
N MET A 56 -30.95 2.59 5.46
CA MET A 56 -29.71 2.03 6.00
C MET A 56 -28.97 1.17 4.96
N ILE A 57 -29.69 0.39 4.15
CA ILE A 57 -29.10 -0.42 3.07
C ILE A 57 -28.49 0.46 1.99
N ILE A 58 -29.22 1.48 1.54
CA ILE A 58 -28.72 2.42 0.53
C ILE A 58 -27.46 3.11 1.05
N PHE A 59 -27.45 3.52 2.32
CA PHE A 59 -26.28 4.12 2.96
C PHE A 59 -25.09 3.15 3.04
N LEU A 60 -25.30 1.92 3.50
CA LEU A 60 -24.26 0.89 3.54
C LEU A 60 -23.75 0.59 2.13
N ALA A 61 -24.64 0.39 1.15
CA ALA A 61 -24.27 0.13 -0.24
C ALA A 61 -23.43 1.27 -0.84
N ALA A 62 -23.73 2.54 -0.51
CA ALA A 62 -22.93 3.68 -0.93
C ALA A 62 -21.52 3.67 -0.30
N ILE A 63 -21.40 3.34 0.99
CA ILE A 63 -20.11 3.20 1.69
C ILE A 63 -19.30 2.04 1.10
N PHE A 64 -19.90 0.85 1.02
CA PHE A 64 -19.26 -0.34 0.45
C PHE A 64 -18.82 -0.10 -1.00
N GLY A 65 -19.70 0.48 -1.82
CA GLY A 65 -19.40 0.85 -3.20
C GLY A 65 -18.24 1.83 -3.29
N GLY A 66 -18.22 2.87 -2.45
CA GLY A 66 -17.12 3.84 -2.37
C GLY A 66 -15.78 3.20 -2.01
N ILE A 67 -15.76 2.29 -1.03
CA ILE A 67 -14.55 1.57 -0.62
C ILE A 67 -14.06 0.63 -1.74
N ILE A 68 -14.97 -0.12 -2.36
CA ILE A 68 -14.64 -1.03 -3.47
C ILE A 68 -14.05 -0.23 -4.65
N LEU A 69 -14.67 0.89 -5.02
CA LEU A 69 -14.17 1.76 -6.08
C LEU A 69 -12.78 2.32 -5.76
N TYR A 70 -12.55 2.72 -4.50
CA TYR A 70 -11.24 3.16 -4.04
C TYR A 70 -10.17 2.06 -4.16
N LEU A 71 -10.48 0.84 -3.73
CA LEU A 71 -9.56 -0.30 -3.82
C LEU A 71 -9.25 -0.67 -5.28
N ILE A 72 -10.27 -0.69 -6.14
CA ILE A 72 -10.10 -0.94 -7.58
C ILE A 72 -9.22 0.14 -8.21
N LYS A 73 -9.49 1.42 -7.92
CA LYS A 73 -8.67 2.54 -8.41
C LYS A 73 -7.21 2.37 -8.00
N ASN A 74 -6.94 2.00 -6.76
CA ASN A 74 -5.58 1.77 -6.27
C ASN A 74 -4.89 0.59 -6.99
N ILE A 75 -5.61 -0.51 -7.23
CA ILE A 75 -5.07 -1.64 -8.01
C ILE A 75 -4.69 -1.20 -9.42
N PHE A 76 -5.59 -0.51 -10.14
CA PHE A 76 -5.31 -0.08 -11.51
C PHE A 76 -4.17 0.94 -11.57
N LYS A 77 -4.16 1.90 -10.65
CA LYS A 77 -3.09 2.89 -10.53
C LYS A 77 -1.71 2.24 -10.41
N GLU A 78 -1.57 1.23 -9.55
CA GLU A 78 -0.30 0.51 -9.38
C GLU A 78 0.04 -0.37 -10.59
N LYS A 79 -0.97 -1.04 -11.17
CA LYS A 79 -0.80 -1.94 -12.33
C LYS A 79 -0.40 -1.21 -13.61
N GLU A 80 -0.91 0.00 -13.82
CA GLU A 80 -0.61 0.81 -15.00
C GLU A 80 0.64 1.68 -14.83
N SER A 81 1.16 1.80 -13.61
CA SER A 81 2.36 2.59 -13.36
C SER A 81 3.58 1.99 -14.04
N LYS A 82 4.23 2.80 -14.87
CA LYS A 82 5.55 2.51 -15.46
C LYS A 82 6.72 2.92 -14.57
N LEU A 83 6.45 3.61 -13.47
CA LEU A 83 7.46 4.07 -12.52
C LEU A 83 7.57 3.10 -11.33
N PRO A 84 8.78 2.74 -10.90
CA PRO A 84 8.98 1.93 -9.71
C PRO A 84 8.63 2.71 -8.46
N ILE A 85 8.22 1.99 -7.41
CA ILE A 85 7.98 2.55 -6.07
C ILE A 85 9.32 2.91 -5.42
N LEU A 86 10.32 2.06 -5.62
CA LEU A 86 11.68 2.22 -5.11
C LEU A 86 12.66 1.72 -6.16
N ALA A 87 13.69 2.48 -6.47
CA ALA A 87 14.70 2.10 -7.45
C ALA A 87 16.02 2.81 -7.19
N GLY A 88 17.09 2.26 -7.76
CA GLY A 88 18.39 2.88 -7.81
C GLY A 88 18.86 2.99 -9.24
N THR A 89 19.28 4.18 -9.63
CA THR A 89 20.13 4.37 -10.83
C THR A 89 21.58 4.37 -10.39
N LYS A 90 22.53 4.49 -11.32
CA LYS A 90 23.95 4.63 -10.99
C LYS A 90 24.25 5.85 -10.11
N ASP A 91 23.51 6.95 -10.31
CA ASP A 91 23.83 8.26 -9.72
C ASP A 91 22.81 8.73 -8.67
N GLU A 92 21.58 8.22 -8.75
CA GLU A 92 20.43 8.65 -7.95
C GLU A 92 19.68 7.46 -7.33
N PHE A 93 19.30 7.62 -6.07
CA PHE A 93 18.22 6.88 -5.42
C PHE A 93 16.88 7.48 -5.80
N VAL A 94 15.93 6.64 -6.18
CA VAL A 94 14.65 7.08 -6.74
C VAL A 94 13.50 6.37 -6.03
N PHE A 95 12.49 7.12 -5.63
CA PHE A 95 11.29 6.55 -5.02
C PHE A 95 10.05 7.37 -5.35
N ARG A 96 8.88 6.79 -5.12
CA ARG A 96 7.60 7.42 -5.43
C ARG A 96 6.78 7.68 -4.18
N ILE A 97 6.28 8.91 -4.04
CA ILE A 97 5.28 9.30 -3.04
C ILE A 97 4.04 9.80 -3.76
N ASP A 98 2.88 9.20 -3.46
CA ASP A 98 1.58 9.42 -4.10
C ASP A 98 1.56 9.23 -5.63
N ASP A 99 2.19 10.12 -6.40
CA ASP A 99 2.42 10.03 -7.85
C ASP A 99 3.72 10.74 -8.29
N GLU A 100 4.45 11.35 -7.35
CA GLU A 100 5.66 12.11 -7.63
C GLU A 100 6.89 11.23 -7.46
N GLN A 101 7.76 11.28 -8.46
CA GLN A 101 9.05 10.61 -8.41
C GLN A 101 10.07 11.56 -7.76
N ILE A 102 10.53 11.17 -6.58
CA ILE A 102 11.59 11.86 -5.86
C ILE A 102 12.92 11.18 -6.19
N ARG A 103 13.94 12.00 -6.43
CA ARG A 103 15.28 11.58 -6.82
C ARG A 103 16.27 12.23 -5.88
N ILE A 104 17.13 11.43 -5.27
CA ILE A 104 18.17 11.89 -4.36
C ILE A 104 19.50 11.37 -4.91
N PRO A 105 20.47 12.23 -5.23
CA PRO A 105 21.80 11.77 -5.60
C PRO A 105 22.41 10.91 -4.50
N TRP A 106 23.03 9.78 -4.85
CA TRP A 106 23.60 8.86 -3.85
C TRP A 106 24.62 9.55 -2.94
N LYS A 107 25.42 10.47 -3.49
CA LYS A 107 26.38 11.30 -2.75
C LYS A 107 25.77 12.13 -1.62
N ASP A 108 24.47 12.42 -1.69
CA ASP A 108 23.76 13.25 -0.72
C ASP A 108 23.12 12.40 0.38
N ILE A 109 23.06 11.07 0.21
CA ILE A 109 22.56 10.11 1.19
C ILE A 109 23.68 9.74 2.16
N GLN A 110 23.49 10.00 3.45
CA GLN A 110 24.45 9.62 4.50
C GLN A 110 24.23 8.19 4.97
N ARG A 111 22.96 7.80 5.11
CA ARG A 111 22.55 6.49 5.58
C ARG A 111 21.14 6.19 5.11
N ILE A 112 20.80 4.92 5.03
CA ILE A 112 19.43 4.46 4.85
C ILE A 112 19.09 3.63 6.08
N SER A 113 17.99 3.98 6.76
CA SER A 113 17.47 3.15 7.83
C SER A 113 16.17 2.48 7.44
N TYR A 114 15.87 1.42 8.15
CA TYR A 114 14.57 0.81 8.14
C TYR A 114 13.84 1.08 9.45
N LYS A 115 12.53 1.35 9.38
CA LYS A 115 11.69 1.72 10.52
C LYS A 115 10.38 0.93 10.52
N LYS A 116 10.07 0.29 11.65
CA LYS A 116 8.75 -0.32 11.92
C LYS A 116 7.91 0.65 12.75
N ARG A 117 6.70 0.97 12.31
CA ARG A 117 5.73 1.75 13.10
C ARG A 117 4.50 0.90 13.38
N SER A 118 4.11 0.81 14.64
CA SER A 118 2.84 0.18 15.00
C SER A 118 1.74 1.22 14.97
N GLU A 119 0.73 0.98 14.16
CA GLU A 119 -0.48 1.80 14.06
C GLU A 119 -1.65 1.02 14.65
N TYR A 120 -2.34 1.63 15.61
CA TYR A 120 -3.52 1.06 16.24
C TYR A 120 -4.75 1.66 15.59
N SER A 121 -5.65 0.80 15.11
CA SER A 121 -6.99 1.23 14.72
C SER A 121 -7.77 1.75 15.93
N SER A 122 -8.85 2.49 15.69
CA SER A 122 -9.82 2.90 16.70
C SER A 122 -10.44 1.72 17.48
N GLU A 123 -10.36 0.51 16.92
CA GLU A 123 -10.86 -0.74 17.50
C GLU A 123 -9.76 -1.54 18.25
N GLY A 124 -8.54 -0.99 18.36
CA GLY A 124 -7.42 -1.61 19.08
C GLY A 124 -6.61 -2.63 18.28
N HIS A 125 -6.96 -2.89 17.02
CA HIS A 125 -6.15 -3.75 16.14
C HIS A 125 -4.82 -3.07 15.81
N ARG A 126 -3.71 -3.73 16.15
CA ARG A 126 -2.35 -3.33 15.79
C ARG A 126 -2.03 -3.76 14.37
N SER A 127 -1.69 -2.80 13.52
CA SER A 127 -1.02 -3.02 12.24
C SER A 127 0.43 -2.56 12.34
N VAL A 128 1.36 -3.26 11.69
CA VAL A 128 2.76 -2.84 11.61
C VAL A 128 3.00 -2.34 10.20
N LYS A 129 3.48 -1.11 10.11
CA LYS A 129 3.86 -0.41 8.88
C LYS A 129 5.37 -0.39 8.75
N HIS A 130 5.85 -0.64 7.54
CA HIS A 130 7.26 -0.78 7.24
C HIS A 130 7.74 0.35 6.34
N TYR A 131 8.83 1.00 6.74
CA TYR A 131 9.36 2.17 6.05
C TYR A 131 10.85 2.03 5.76
N ILE A 132 11.26 2.55 4.60
CA ILE A 132 12.66 2.83 4.28
C ILE A 132 12.88 4.33 4.33
N CYS A 133 13.93 4.74 5.04
CA CYS A 133 14.19 6.13 5.37
C CYS A 133 15.61 6.54 4.91
N PRO A 134 15.77 7.15 3.73
CA PRO A 134 17.03 7.76 3.34
C PRO A 134 17.24 9.07 4.11
N TYR A 135 18.37 9.18 4.81
CA TYR A 135 18.78 10.41 5.48
C TYR A 135 19.78 11.17 4.60
N THR A 136 19.51 12.46 4.39
CA THR A 136 20.34 13.32 3.54
C THR A 136 21.05 14.39 4.36
N GLN A 137 22.16 14.94 3.86
CA GLN A 137 22.99 15.90 4.62
C GLN A 137 22.27 17.23 4.96
N ALA A 138 21.26 17.62 4.18
CA ALA A 138 20.62 18.94 4.27
C ALA A 138 19.11 18.93 3.96
N GLY A 139 18.51 17.75 3.70
CA GLY A 139 17.14 17.61 3.21
C GLY A 139 16.17 17.06 4.26
N PRO A 140 14.88 16.98 3.92
CA PRO A 140 13.87 16.40 4.79
C PRO A 140 14.11 14.90 4.99
N ASP A 141 13.73 14.39 6.16
CA ASP A 141 13.68 12.95 6.41
C ASP A 141 12.52 12.35 5.61
N TYR A 142 12.83 11.57 4.57
CA TYR A 142 11.83 10.86 3.80
C TYR A 142 11.47 9.55 4.50
N GLU A 143 10.18 9.25 4.64
CA GLU A 143 9.69 7.95 5.09
C GLU A 143 8.91 7.30 3.93
N ILE A 144 9.48 6.23 3.37
CA ILE A 144 8.92 5.57 2.19
C ILE A 144 8.22 4.31 2.65
N LEU A 145 6.89 4.28 2.58
CA LEU A 145 6.09 3.11 2.93
C LEU A 145 6.34 1.98 1.91
N ILE A 146 6.80 0.83 2.39
CA ILE A 146 7.12 -0.34 1.54
C ILE A 146 6.08 -1.46 1.59
N ASP A 147 4.98 -1.28 2.31
CA ASP A 147 3.91 -2.29 2.46
C ASP A 147 3.31 -2.83 1.14
N LYS A 148 3.49 -2.09 0.04
CA LYS A 148 2.99 -2.48 -1.29
C LYS A 148 3.98 -3.36 -2.07
N LEU A 149 5.25 -3.43 -1.63
CA LEU A 149 6.28 -4.24 -2.28
C LEU A 149 6.06 -5.72 -1.96
N ASP A 150 6.47 -6.61 -2.88
CA ASP A 150 6.54 -8.06 -2.59
C ASP A 150 7.79 -8.44 -1.80
N GLU A 151 8.75 -7.53 -1.81
CA GLU A 151 10.08 -7.70 -1.23
C GLU A 151 10.04 -7.28 0.23
N ASP A 152 10.74 -8.06 1.06
CA ASP A 152 10.84 -7.74 2.46
C ASP A 152 12.03 -6.81 2.75
N GLN A 153 12.24 -6.52 4.04
CA GLN A 153 13.36 -5.67 4.45
C GLN A 153 14.73 -6.26 4.09
N TYR A 154 14.86 -7.59 4.11
CA TYR A 154 16.11 -8.29 3.85
C TYR A 154 16.44 -8.27 2.36
N ASP A 155 15.44 -8.52 1.50
CA ASP A 155 15.62 -8.44 0.05
C ASP A 155 16.10 -7.04 -0.38
N ILE A 156 15.49 -5.99 0.19
CA ILE A 156 15.88 -4.61 -0.10
C ILE A 156 17.25 -4.28 0.48
N TYR A 157 17.54 -4.76 1.70
CA TYR A 157 18.86 -4.59 2.32
C TYR A 157 19.96 -5.23 1.47
N ASP A 158 19.78 -6.47 1.03
CA ASP A 158 20.78 -7.23 0.28
C ASP A 158 21.09 -6.56 -1.06
N VAL A 159 20.07 -6.04 -1.74
CA VAL A 159 20.23 -5.29 -2.99
C VAL A 159 20.93 -3.96 -2.73
N LEU A 160 20.53 -3.19 -1.72
CA LEU A 160 21.20 -1.92 -1.38
C LEU A 160 22.67 -2.16 -1.04
N ASN A 161 22.96 -3.17 -0.22
CA ASN A 161 24.33 -3.51 0.18
C ASN A 161 25.17 -4.03 -1.00
N LYS A 162 24.56 -4.70 -1.98
CA LYS A 162 25.24 -5.17 -3.19
C LYS A 162 25.66 -4.04 -4.12
N TYR A 163 24.79 -3.05 -4.33
CA TYR A 163 25.03 -1.97 -5.30
C TYR A 163 25.67 -0.72 -4.68
N HIS A 164 25.41 -0.46 -3.40
CA HIS A 164 25.91 0.70 -2.65
C HIS A 164 26.44 0.29 -1.26
N PRO A 165 27.48 -0.57 -1.18
CA PRO A 165 28.06 -1.00 0.10
C PRO A 165 28.68 0.14 0.92
N GLU A 166 28.94 1.29 0.29
CA GLU A 166 29.45 2.50 0.95
C GLU A 166 28.41 3.21 1.83
N ILE A 167 27.12 2.96 1.62
CA ILE A 167 26.04 3.61 2.36
C ILE A 167 25.82 2.86 3.68
N LEU A 168 25.78 3.60 4.78
CA LEU A 168 25.45 3.02 6.08
C LEU A 168 23.98 2.55 6.09
N LEU A 169 23.77 1.24 6.23
CA LEU A 169 22.45 0.62 6.38
C LEU A 169 22.19 0.31 7.87
N SER A 170 21.04 0.72 8.40
CA SER A 170 20.72 0.58 9.83
C SER A 170 19.28 0.14 10.09
N GLY A 171 19.02 -0.56 11.19
CA GLY A 171 17.66 -0.99 11.58
C GLY A 171 17.07 -2.15 10.78
N PHE A 172 17.80 -2.71 9.80
CA PHE A 172 17.35 -3.86 9.00
C PHE A 172 17.45 -5.22 9.74
N PHE A 173 18.25 -5.28 10.81
CA PHE A 173 18.49 -6.50 11.60
C PHE A 173 17.86 -6.47 13.00
N ASP A 174 17.15 -5.39 13.34
CA ASP A 174 16.49 -5.15 14.63
C ASP A 174 14.99 -5.52 14.59
#